data_AF-A0A7Y5S0L4-F1
#
_entry.id   AF-A0A7Y5S0L4-F1
#
_cell.length_a   1.000
_cell.length_b   1.000
_cell.length_c   1.000
_cell.angle_alpha   90.00
_cell.angle_beta   90.00
_cell.angle_gamma   90.00
#
_symmetry.space_group_name_H-M   'P 1'
#
loop_
_entity.id
_entity.type
_entity.pdbx_description
1 polymer ?
#
loop_
_entity_poly.entity_id
_entity_poly.type
_entity_poly.pdbx_seq_one_letter_code
_entity_poly.pdbx_strand_id
1 'polypeptide(L)'
;MDEASFQKRLGELISQIDTLPPDERDRLRALAAETKQRHEDLKRSVSSMQESLDFLRLWIKYMLFDLEATRRENAYLRKMLEQDPGNSNNSDNSDQA
;
A
#
# COMPACT_ATOMS: atom_id res chain seq x y z
N MET A 1 5.02 21.43 5.10
CA MET A 1 6.25 21.87 5.78
C MET A 1 7.25 20.74 5.65
N ASP A 2 8.47 20.97 5.19
CA ASP A 2 9.51 19.93 5.21
C ASP A 2 10.06 19.76 6.65
N GLU A 3 10.69 18.61 6.91
CA GLU A 3 11.26 18.26 8.21
C GLU A 3 12.30 19.28 8.69
N ALA A 4 13.15 19.75 7.77
CA ALA A 4 14.21 20.70 8.08
C ALA A 4 13.63 22.04 8.60
N SER A 5 12.55 22.50 7.99
CA SER A 5 11.83 23.72 8.38
C SER A 5 11.16 23.58 9.74
N PHE A 6 10.61 22.39 10.05
CA PHE A 6 10.01 22.12 11.36
C PHE A 6 11.09 22.11 12.46
N GLN A 7 12.16 21.35 12.28
CA GLN A 7 13.26 21.26 13.28
C GLN A 7 13.91 22.62 13.52
N LYS A 8 14.12 23.41 12.46
CA LYS A 8 14.67 24.76 12.57
C LYS A 8 13.78 25.67 13.43
N ARG A 9 12.48 25.73 13.14
CA ARG A 9 11.53 26.57 13.88
C ARG A 9 11.35 26.12 15.32
N LEU A 10 11.35 24.80 15.55
CA LEU A 10 11.26 24.24 16.90
C LEU A 10 12.52 24.56 17.71
N GLY A 11 13.70 24.49 17.09
CA GLY A 11 14.96 24.90 17.72
C GLY A 11 14.96 26.39 18.08
N GLU A 12 14.54 27.25 17.15
CA GLU A 12 14.39 28.70 17.38
C GLU A 12 13.41 28.98 18.54
N LEU A 13 12.29 28.27 18.60
CA LEU A 13 11.30 28.38 19.68
C LEU A 13 11.90 27.97 21.04
N ILE A 14 12.65 26.86 21.10
CA ILE A 14 13.30 26.41 22.33
C ILE A 14 14.35 27.43 22.79
N SER A 15 15.13 28.00 21.87
CA SER A 15 16.10 29.07 22.19
C SER A 15 15.43 30.33 22.73
N GLN A 16 14.23 30.68 22.24
CA GLN A 16 13.45 31.80 22.77
C GLN A 16 12.89 31.50 24.15
N ILE A 17 12.38 30.28 24.39
CA ILE A 17 11.94 29.83 25.71
C ILE A 17 13.09 29.94 26.72
N ASP A 18 14.32 29.69 26.28
CA ASP A 18 15.49 29.82 27.14
C ASP A 18 15.79 31.28 27.58
N THR A 19 15.21 32.29 26.94
CA THR A 19 15.38 33.69 27.38
C THR A 19 14.32 34.16 28.40
N LEU A 20 13.29 33.35 28.64
CA LEU A 20 12.18 33.69 29.55
C LEU A 20 12.56 33.48 31.03
N PRO A 21 11.86 34.17 31.96
CA PRO A 21 11.99 33.94 33.39
C PRO A 21 11.76 32.47 33.79
N PRO A 22 12.39 31.98 34.87
CA PRO A 22 12.33 30.57 35.28
C PRO A 22 10.90 30.03 35.45
N ASP A 23 10.00 30.86 35.96
CA ASP A 23 8.63 30.48 36.33
C ASP A 23 7.76 30.09 35.12
N GLU A 24 8.06 30.58 33.91
CA GLU A 24 7.31 30.30 32.67
C GLU A 24 8.00 29.27 31.77
N ARG A 25 9.28 28.98 32.03
CA ARG A 25 10.17 28.15 31.19
C ARG A 25 9.76 26.69 31.16
N ASP A 26 9.42 26.12 32.31
CA ASP A 26 9.21 24.67 32.45
C ASP A 26 7.96 24.20 31.71
N ARG A 27 6.87 24.97 31.79
CA ARG A 27 5.62 24.66 31.07
C ARG A 27 5.81 24.70 29.56
N LEU A 28 6.52 25.71 29.06
CA LEU A 28 6.76 25.88 27.63
C LEU A 28 7.72 24.82 27.08
N ARG A 29 8.75 24.43 27.85
CA ARG A 29 9.61 23.29 27.49
C ARG A 29 8.84 21.98 27.42
N ALA A 30 7.96 21.71 28.39
CA ALA A 30 7.13 20.52 28.37
C ALA A 30 6.25 20.48 27.11
N LEU A 31 5.63 21.60 26.74
CA LEU A 31 4.79 21.70 25.54
C LEU A 31 5.61 21.53 24.24
N ALA A 32 6.82 22.10 24.17
CA ALA A 32 7.71 21.95 23.02
C ALA A 32 8.17 20.49 22.87
N ALA A 33 8.51 19.82 23.98
CA ALA A 33 8.87 18.40 23.99
C ALA A 33 7.70 17.51 23.55
N GLU A 34 6.50 17.77 24.05
CA GLU A 34 5.29 17.05 23.66
C GLU A 34 4.98 17.25 22.15
N THR A 35 5.11 18.48 21.65
CA THR A 35 4.89 18.79 20.24
C THR A 35 5.87 18.05 19.34
N LYS A 36 7.15 18.00 19.75
CA LYS A 36 8.18 17.21 19.06
C LYS A 36 7.81 15.73 19.01
N GLN A 37 7.43 15.17 20.15
CA GLN A 37 7.07 13.76 20.25
C GLN A 37 5.88 13.41 19.35
N ARG A 38 4.80 14.21 19.40
CA ARG A 38 3.62 14.01 18.55
C ARG A 38 3.97 14.10 17.06
N HIS A 39 4.86 15.01 16.68
CA HIS A 39 5.32 15.12 15.29
C HIS A 39 6.08 13.87 14.84
N GLU A 40 6.96 13.32 15.67
CA GLU A 40 7.66 12.06 15.36
C GLU A 40 6.69 10.87 15.26
N ASP A 41 5.70 10.79 16.13
CA ASP A 41 4.69 9.71 16.11
C ASP A 41 3.79 9.80 14.85
N LEU A 42 3.40 11.01 14.45
CA LEU A 42 2.68 11.25 13.20
C LEU A 42 3.52 10.84 11.99
N LYS A 43 4.80 11.20 11.97
CA LYS A 43 5.73 10.84 10.89
C LYS A 43 5.88 9.32 10.76
N ARG A 44 6.03 8.61 11.88
CA ARG A 44 6.08 7.16 11.90
C ARG A 44 4.79 6.54 11.35
N SER A 45 3.65 7.08 11.77
CA SER A 45 2.33 6.61 11.33
C SER A 45 2.15 6.78 9.82
N VAL A 46 2.51 7.97 9.28
CA VAL A 46 2.44 8.24 7.85
C VAL A 46 3.38 7.33 7.06
N SER A 47 4.61 7.10 7.54
CA SER A 47 5.55 6.17 6.89
C SER A 47 4.98 4.75 6.82
N SER A 48 4.41 4.25 7.91
CA SER A 48 3.80 2.92 7.95
C SER A 48 2.58 2.80 7.02
N MET A 49 1.77 3.86 6.92
CA MET A 49 0.67 3.92 5.96
C MET A 49 1.17 3.90 4.51
N GLN A 50 2.24 4.64 4.20
CA GLN A 50 2.85 4.65 2.87
C GLN A 50 3.36 3.25 2.50
N GLU A 51 4.07 2.57 3.39
CA GLU A 51 4.52 1.20 3.19
C GLU A 51 3.34 0.24 2.94
N SER A 52 2.27 0.36 3.74
CA SER A 52 1.07 -0.45 3.58
C SER A 52 0.39 -0.23 2.22
N LEU A 53 0.34 1.02 1.73
CA LEU A 53 -0.18 1.35 0.40
C LEU A 53 0.72 0.80 -0.72
N ASP A 54 2.03 0.83 -0.55
CA ASP A 54 2.97 0.25 -1.50
C ASP A 54 2.82 -1.28 -1.58
N PHE A 55 2.65 -1.95 -0.44
CA PHE A 55 2.31 -3.36 -0.39
C PHE A 55 0.98 -3.62 -1.10
N LEU A 56 -0.08 -2.88 -0.76
CA LEU A 56 -1.39 -3.04 -1.40
C LEU A 56 -1.31 -2.86 -2.92
N ARG A 57 -0.56 -1.86 -3.37
CA ARG A 57 -0.33 -1.61 -4.80
C ARG A 57 0.35 -2.80 -5.49
N LEU A 58 1.33 -3.41 -4.83
CA LEU A 58 2.01 -4.61 -5.36
C LEU A 58 1.06 -5.81 -5.39
N TRP A 59 0.27 -6.02 -4.34
CA TRP A 59 -0.74 -7.07 -4.26
C TRP A 59 -1.76 -6.96 -5.39
N ILE A 60 -2.25 -5.75 -5.68
CA ILE A 60 -3.18 -5.52 -6.80
C ILE A 60 -2.53 -5.88 -8.14
N LYS A 61 -1.26 -5.54 -8.35
CA LYS A 61 -0.54 -5.92 -9.58
C LYS A 61 -0.47 -7.43 -9.76
N TYR A 62 -0.14 -8.17 -8.69
CA TYR A 62 -0.10 -9.63 -8.75
C TYR A 62 -1.47 -10.24 -8.98
N MET A 63 -2.50 -9.77 -8.28
CA MET A 63 -3.86 -10.27 -8.45
C MET A 63 -4.38 -10.02 -9.87
N LEU A 64 -4.10 -8.86 -10.47
CA LEU A 64 -4.46 -8.59 -11.87
C LEU A 64 -3.68 -9.47 -12.85
N PHE A 65 -2.41 -9.74 -12.57
CA PHE A 65 -1.59 -10.64 -13.39
C PHE A 65 -2.14 -12.06 -13.37
N ASP A 66 -2.45 -12.59 -12.19
CA ASP A 66 -3.02 -13.94 -12.02
C ASP A 66 -4.41 -14.03 -12.67
N LEU A 67 -5.22 -12.98 -12.56
CA LEU A 67 -6.53 -12.90 -13.21
C LEU A 67 -6.41 -12.93 -14.73
N GLU A 68 -5.45 -12.20 -15.32
CA GLU A 68 -5.23 -12.22 -16.76
C GLU A 68 -4.67 -13.58 -17.23
N ALA A 69 -3.79 -14.22 -16.45
CA ALA A 69 -3.29 -15.55 -16.74
C ALA A 69 -4.42 -16.60 -16.78
N THR A 70 -5.27 -16.62 -15.75
CA THR A 70 -6.43 -17.53 -15.69
C THR A 70 -7.47 -17.23 -16.78
N ARG A 71 -7.69 -15.96 -17.13
CA ARG A 71 -8.56 -15.57 -18.25
C ARG A 71 -8.04 -16.11 -19.58
N ARG A 72 -6.73 -15.99 -19.85
CA ARG A 72 -6.10 -16.51 -21.08
C ARG A 72 -6.14 -18.02 -21.15
N GLU A 73 -5.87 -18.69 -20.03
CA GLU A 73 -5.94 -20.14 -19.93
C GLU A 73 -7.36 -20.65 -20.22
N ASN A 74 -8.38 -20.06 -19.62
CA ASN A 74 -9.78 -20.44 -19.86
C ASN A 74 -10.17 -20.25 -21.34
N ALA A 75 -9.75 -19.14 -21.96
CA ALA A 75 -9.98 -18.90 -23.38
C ALA A 75 -9.31 -19.95 -24.27
N TYR A 76 -8.07 -20.34 -23.94
CA TYR A 76 -7.34 -21.39 -24.65
C TYR A 76 -8.03 -22.75 -24.52
N LEU A 77 -8.43 -23.13 -23.31
CA LEU A 77 -9.14 -24.39 -23.03
C LEU A 77 -10.49 -24.47 -23.77
N ARG A 78 -11.27 -23.38 -23.78
CA ARG A 78 -12.53 -23.31 -24.54
C ARG A 78 -12.30 -23.51 -26.04
N LYS A 79 -11.28 -22.85 -26.59
CA LYS A 79 -10.92 -23.00 -27.99
C LYS A 79 -10.50 -24.44 -28.33
N MET A 80 -9.79 -25.14 -27.44
CA MET A 80 -9.47 -26.56 -27.62
C MET A 80 -10.72 -27.43 -27.66
N LEU A 81 -11.69 -27.19 -26.75
CA LEU A 81 -12.95 -27.95 -26.72
C LEU A 81 -13.81 -27.70 -27.97
N GLU A 82 -13.86 -26.46 -28.46
CA GLU A 82 -14.56 -26.11 -29.71
C GLU A 82 -13.89 -26.73 -30.94
N GLN A 83 -12.56 -26.93 -30.89
CA GLN A 83 -11.78 -27.57 -31.96
C GLN A 83 -11.73 -29.09 -31.86
N ASP A 84 -12.34 -29.69 -30.83
CA ASP A 84 -12.51 -31.13 -30.68
C ASP A 84 -13.98 -31.57 -30.90
N PRO A 85 -14.56 -31.38 -32.10
CA PRO A 85 -15.83 -32.01 -32.47
C PRO A 85 -15.69 -33.53 -32.74
N GLY A 86 -14.57 -34.14 -32.34
CA GLY A 86 -14.14 -35.47 -32.79
C GLY A 86 -14.73 -36.68 -32.05
N ASN A 87 -15.52 -36.50 -30.99
CA ASN A 87 -16.10 -37.63 -30.26
C ASN A 87 -17.63 -37.83 -30.45
N SER A 88 -18.25 -37.13 -31.41
CA SER A 88 -19.69 -37.28 -31.71
C SER A 88 -20.01 -38.09 -32.97
N ASN A 89 -19.02 -38.65 -33.66
CA ASN A 89 -19.23 -39.39 -34.93
C ASN A 89 -18.99 -40.91 -34.84
N ASN A 90 -18.86 -41.51 -33.65
CA ASN A 90 -18.55 -42.94 -33.53
C ASN A 90 -19.73 -43.81 -33.06
N SER A 91 -20.97 -43.33 -33.19
CA SER A 91 -22.19 -44.07 -32.80
C SER A 91 -23.17 -44.35 -33.93
N ASP A 92 -22.81 -44.05 -35.19
CA ASP A 92 -23.75 -44.15 -36.33
C ASP A 92 -23.41 -45.27 -37.34
N ASN A 93 -22.62 -46.28 -36.92
CA ASN A 93 -22.21 -47.38 -37.81
C ASN A 93 -22.24 -48.77 -37.15
N SER A 94 -23.29 -49.08 -36.39
CA SER A 94 -23.54 -50.44 -35.88
C SER A 94 -24.84 -51.10 -36.38
N ASP A 95 -25.57 -50.48 -37.31
CA ASP A 95 -26.87 -50.99 -37.80
C ASP A 95 -26.84 -51.58 -39.23
N GLN A 96 -25.67 -51.95 -39.76
CA GLN A 96 -25.57 -52.74 -40.99
C GLN A 96 -24.41 -53.75 -40.96
N ALA A 97 -24.66 -54.93 -40.38
CA ALA A 97 -24.06 -56.21 -40.80
C ALA A 97 -24.86 -57.38 -40.22
#